data_AF-A0AAD2K5E4-F1
#
_entry.id   AF-A0AAD2K5E4-F1
#
_cell.length_a   1.000
_cell.length_b   1.000
_cell.length_c   1.000
_cell.angle_alpha   90.00
_cell.angle_beta   90.00
_cell.angle_gamma   90.00
#
_symmetry.space_group_name_H-M   'P 1'
#
loop_
_entity.id
_entity.type
_entity.pdbx_description
1 polymer ?
#
loop_
_entity_poly.entity_id
_entity_poly.type
_entity_poly.pdbx_seq_one_letter_code
_entity_poly.pdbx_strand_id
1 'polypeptide(L)'
;MICGSDNTSFEPVIDSMRLRDSEKGFENILDEGVTNGWYDPGVLLQVLVCCWVFIPWLQAELDAYRQRINMTAKRRDRNKILPHGVPQHMLEFPDEYAILDFKIKVKQEHINTVRQQYADPSHDIFQLVPPDFAQLIQSFYVDLGEPSITRETCWEIYRQLLRCFEHLDEVHNIDSSVDDMWGFALTQAENEYRNKMQPLPNLHPLHGGEDIVGQDGGYYMGGVNGGNGLDDAQHAQLRRLIDEVEPNVAGETDFEGEDDICAWFSDEEGPDELAAADEW
;
A
#
# COMPACT_ATOMS: atom_id res chain seq x y z
N MET A 1 -37.16 22.59 0.77
CA MET A 1 -36.92 21.15 0.97
C MET A 1 -35.74 20.80 0.09
N ILE A 2 -34.54 20.80 0.65
CA ILE A 2 -33.30 20.47 -0.04
C ILE A 2 -32.94 19.09 0.48
N CYS A 3 -33.11 18.06 -0.34
CA CYS A 3 -32.54 16.75 -0.10
C CYS A 3 -31.12 16.80 -0.68
N GLY A 4 -30.15 17.13 0.18
CA GLY A 4 -28.76 16.76 -0.07
C GLY A 4 -28.67 15.25 0.14
N SER A 5 -28.66 14.51 -0.95
CA SER A 5 -28.23 13.12 -0.96
C SER A 5 -26.70 13.15 -1.04
N ASP A 6 -26.06 12.98 0.11
CA ASP A 6 -24.62 12.78 0.19
C ASP A 6 -24.28 11.49 -0.55
N ASN A 7 -23.66 11.62 -1.73
CA ASN A 7 -23.16 10.54 -2.59
C ASN A 7 -21.86 9.91 -2.04
N THR A 8 -21.77 9.67 -0.74
CA THR A 8 -20.54 9.21 -0.07
C THR A 8 -20.41 7.68 0.05
N SER A 9 -21.20 6.91 -0.69
CA SER A 9 -21.27 5.45 -0.48
C SER A 9 -20.15 4.65 -1.17
N PHE A 10 -19.45 5.15 -2.19
CA PHE A 10 -18.48 4.31 -2.92
C PHE A 10 -17.29 5.01 -3.60
N GLU A 11 -17.13 6.34 -3.44
CA GLU A 11 -15.83 6.99 -3.71
C GLU A 11 -14.63 6.30 -3.03
N PRO A 12 -14.69 5.73 -1.80
CA PRO A 12 -13.51 5.15 -1.19
C PRO A 12 -12.95 3.91 -1.91
N VAL A 13 -13.74 3.14 -2.67
CA VAL A 13 -13.22 1.95 -3.37
C VAL A 13 -12.36 2.37 -4.57
N ILE A 14 -12.87 3.26 -5.42
CA ILE A 14 -12.08 3.82 -6.53
C ILE A 14 -10.95 4.71 -6.02
N ASP A 15 -11.17 5.54 -4.99
CA ASP A 15 -10.12 6.38 -4.42
C ASP A 15 -9.03 5.57 -3.68
N SER A 16 -9.37 4.40 -3.11
CA SER A 16 -8.36 3.46 -2.59
C SER A 16 -7.54 2.80 -3.72
N MET A 17 -8.13 2.64 -4.91
CA MET A 17 -7.45 2.14 -6.10
C MET A 17 -6.64 3.24 -6.80
N ARG A 18 -7.03 4.51 -6.66
CA ARG A 18 -6.27 5.70 -7.07
C ARG A 18 -5.16 6.00 -6.05
N LEU A 19 -4.19 5.10 -5.99
CA LEU A 19 -2.94 5.31 -5.25
C LEU A 19 -2.24 6.55 -5.82
N ARG A 20 -2.07 7.59 -4.98
CA ARG A 20 -1.51 8.92 -5.30
C ARG A 20 -0.11 8.95 -5.95
N ASP A 21 0.56 7.80 -6.11
CA ASP A 21 1.86 7.65 -6.78
C ASP A 21 1.94 6.39 -7.67
N SER A 22 0.81 5.76 -8.01
CA SER A 22 0.83 4.66 -8.99
C SER A 22 1.12 5.21 -10.39
N GLU A 23 1.96 4.52 -11.16
CA GLU A 23 2.36 4.90 -12.52
C GLU A 23 1.17 5.48 -13.31
N LYS A 24 1.31 6.69 -13.86
CA LYS A 24 0.33 7.53 -14.61
C LYS A 24 -0.49 6.81 -15.70
N GLY A 25 -1.19 5.74 -15.39
CA GLY A 25 -1.77 4.81 -16.37
C GLY A 25 -2.93 3.98 -15.86
N PHE A 26 -2.93 3.54 -14.61
CA PHE A 26 -4.09 2.79 -14.06
C PHE A 26 -5.32 3.68 -13.90
N GLU A 27 -5.13 4.94 -13.49
CA GLU A 27 -6.21 5.93 -13.37
C GLU A 27 -6.96 6.08 -14.70
N ASN A 28 -6.24 6.21 -15.82
CA ASN A 28 -6.87 6.32 -17.14
C ASN A 28 -7.68 5.07 -17.50
N ILE A 29 -7.20 3.88 -17.14
CA ILE A 29 -7.92 2.62 -17.40
C ILE A 29 -9.16 2.57 -16.53
N LEU A 30 -9.07 2.91 -15.24
CA LEU A 30 -10.23 2.88 -14.34
C LEU A 30 -11.27 3.95 -14.71
N ASP A 31 -10.81 5.15 -15.07
CA ASP A 31 -11.66 6.27 -15.49
C ASP A 31 -12.39 5.98 -16.82
N GLU A 32 -11.85 5.09 -17.67
CA GLU A 32 -12.51 4.66 -18.90
C GLU A 32 -13.87 4.01 -18.61
N GLY A 33 -13.95 3.13 -17.61
CA GLY A 33 -15.21 2.47 -17.25
C GLY A 33 -16.26 3.43 -16.69
N VAL A 34 -15.82 4.44 -15.93
CA VAL A 34 -16.71 5.49 -15.39
C VAL A 34 -17.17 6.43 -16.51
N THR A 35 -16.24 6.88 -17.36
CA THR A 35 -16.52 7.83 -18.45
C THR A 35 -17.46 7.24 -19.50
N ASN A 36 -17.31 5.94 -19.80
CA ASN A 36 -18.19 5.24 -20.73
C ASN A 36 -19.49 4.73 -20.08
N GLY A 37 -19.69 4.93 -18.78
CA GLY A 37 -20.88 4.51 -18.05
C GLY A 37 -21.02 2.98 -17.92
N TRP A 38 -19.91 2.23 -17.92
CA TRP A 38 -19.91 0.77 -17.70
C TRP A 38 -19.90 0.40 -16.22
N TYR A 39 -19.48 1.33 -15.37
CA TYR A 39 -19.38 1.14 -13.94
C TYR A 39 -20.08 2.29 -13.21
N ASP A 40 -21.03 1.94 -12.37
CA ASP A 40 -21.71 2.81 -11.43
C ASP A 40 -21.41 2.32 -9.99
N PRO A 41 -20.67 3.12 -9.20
CA PRO A 41 -20.41 2.80 -7.80
C PRO A 41 -21.68 2.69 -6.95
N GLY A 42 -22.81 3.26 -7.38
CA GLY A 42 -24.10 3.12 -6.69
C GLY A 42 -24.73 1.73 -6.82
N VAL A 43 -24.24 0.88 -7.73
CA VAL A 43 -24.82 -0.43 -8.01
C VAL A 43 -23.96 -1.55 -7.42
N LEU A 44 -24.46 -2.20 -6.37
CA LEU A 44 -23.76 -3.24 -5.62
C LEU A 44 -23.15 -4.34 -6.49
N LEU A 45 -23.93 -4.85 -7.45
CA LEU A 45 -23.49 -5.91 -8.36
C LEU A 45 -22.27 -5.47 -9.18
N GLN A 46 -22.30 -4.25 -9.71
CA GLN A 46 -21.20 -3.70 -10.50
C GLN A 46 -19.95 -3.53 -9.64
N VAL A 47 -20.10 -3.10 -8.38
CA VAL A 47 -19.00 -3.03 -7.43
C VAL A 47 -18.39 -4.41 -7.15
N LEU A 48 -19.21 -5.42 -6.88
CA LEU A 48 -18.74 -6.77 -6.58
C LEU A 48 -17.98 -7.40 -7.76
N VAL A 49 -18.52 -7.30 -8.98
CA VAL A 49 -17.83 -7.78 -10.19
C VAL A 49 -16.53 -6.99 -10.40
N CYS A 50 -16.54 -5.67 -10.16
CA CYS A 50 -15.36 -4.83 -10.27
C CYS A 50 -14.26 -5.23 -9.28
N CYS A 51 -14.59 -5.37 -7.99
CA CYS A 51 -13.65 -5.80 -6.95
C CYS A 51 -13.01 -7.16 -7.30
N TRP A 52 -13.82 -8.11 -7.81
CA TRP A 52 -13.33 -9.43 -8.16
C TRP A 52 -12.38 -9.43 -9.37
N VAL A 53 -12.63 -8.59 -10.38
CA VAL A 53 -11.80 -8.52 -11.60
C VAL A 53 -10.57 -7.63 -11.39
N PHE A 54 -10.77 -6.41 -10.88
CA PHE A 54 -9.75 -5.37 -10.90
C PHE A 54 -8.75 -5.47 -9.75
N ILE A 55 -9.17 -5.84 -8.54
CA ILE A 55 -8.24 -5.90 -7.39
C ILE A 55 -7.14 -6.94 -7.64
N PRO A 56 -7.43 -8.21 -7.99
CA PRO A 56 -6.37 -9.20 -8.25
C PRO A 56 -5.47 -8.80 -9.42
N TRP A 57 -6.05 -8.20 -10.48
CA TRP A 57 -5.29 -7.73 -11.63
C TRP A 57 -4.34 -6.58 -11.25
N LEU A 58 -4.81 -5.56 -10.55
CA LEU A 58 -3.99 -4.46 -10.05
C LEU A 58 -2.85 -4.98 -9.17
N GLN A 59 -3.16 -5.93 -8.29
CA GLN A 59 -2.18 -6.52 -7.38
C GLN A 59 -1.09 -7.27 -8.16
N ALA A 60 -1.46 -8.05 -9.18
CA ALA A 60 -0.50 -8.72 -10.07
C ALA A 60 0.38 -7.75 -10.86
N GLU A 61 -0.20 -6.64 -11.36
CA GLU A 61 0.55 -5.58 -12.06
C GLU A 61 1.54 -4.86 -11.13
N LEU A 62 1.12 -4.56 -9.89
CA LEU A 62 1.98 -3.94 -8.88
C LEU A 62 3.13 -4.87 -8.47
N ASP A 63 2.87 -6.18 -8.34
CA ASP A 63 3.91 -7.17 -8.06
C ASP A 63 4.91 -7.29 -9.23
N ALA A 64 4.41 -7.29 -10.47
CA ALA A 64 5.24 -7.28 -11.66
C ALA A 64 6.10 -6.00 -11.76
N TYR A 65 5.51 -4.85 -11.45
CA TYR A 65 6.22 -3.57 -11.37
C TYR A 65 7.32 -3.61 -10.31
N ARG A 66 6.99 -4.05 -9.09
CA ARG A 66 7.95 -4.21 -7.98
C ARG A 66 9.13 -5.07 -8.41
N GLN A 67 8.85 -6.22 -9.04
CA GLN A 67 9.88 -7.12 -9.53
C GLN A 67 10.76 -6.44 -10.58
N ARG A 68 10.16 -5.78 -11.57
CA ARG A 68 10.90 -5.06 -12.63
C ARG A 68 11.82 -4.00 -12.03
N ILE A 69 11.32 -3.16 -11.12
CA ILE A 69 12.11 -2.09 -10.50
C ILE A 69 13.25 -2.67 -9.67
N ASN A 70 13.00 -3.70 -8.87
CA ASN A 70 14.02 -4.33 -8.05
C ASN A 70 15.07 -5.08 -8.87
N MET A 71 14.72 -5.57 -10.07
CA MET A 71 15.62 -6.26 -11.00
C MET A 71 16.31 -5.33 -12.01
N THR A 72 15.92 -4.06 -12.10
CA THR A 72 16.52 -3.11 -13.05
C THR A 72 17.69 -2.37 -12.39
N ALA A 73 18.85 -2.34 -13.05
CA ALA A 73 19.97 -1.55 -12.60
C ALA A 73 19.64 -0.05 -12.70
N LYS A 74 19.80 0.67 -11.59
CA LYS A 74 19.61 2.14 -11.60
C LYS A 74 20.76 2.81 -12.35
N ARG A 75 20.47 3.92 -13.03
CA ARG A 75 21.49 4.74 -13.69
C ARG A 75 22.56 5.12 -12.68
N ARG A 76 23.82 4.97 -13.09
CA ARG A 76 24.97 5.36 -12.28
C ARG A 76 24.98 6.87 -12.10
N ASP A 77 25.01 7.30 -10.84
CA ASP A 77 25.21 8.70 -10.44
C ASP A 77 26.60 8.81 -9.79
N ARG A 78 27.43 9.71 -10.29
CA ARG A 78 28.81 9.89 -9.82
C ARG A 78 28.88 10.58 -8.46
N ASN A 79 27.84 11.29 -8.06
CA ASN A 79 27.78 12.01 -6.79
C ASN A 79 27.27 11.14 -5.64
N LYS A 80 26.77 9.93 -5.94
CA LYS A 80 26.19 9.04 -4.97
C LYS A 80 27.25 8.08 -4.40
N ILE A 81 27.47 8.14 -3.09
CA ILE A 81 28.36 7.22 -2.35
C ILE A 81 27.78 5.81 -2.21
N LEU A 82 26.50 5.62 -2.55
CA LEU A 82 25.83 4.33 -2.42
C LEU A 82 26.17 3.38 -3.59
N PRO A 83 26.18 2.07 -3.33
CA PRO A 83 26.52 1.06 -4.33
C PRO A 83 25.64 1.12 -5.59
N HIS A 84 26.25 0.82 -6.73
CA HIS A 84 25.59 0.82 -8.03
C HIS A 84 25.36 -0.61 -8.51
N GLY A 85 24.16 -0.89 -9.00
CA GLY A 85 23.82 -2.21 -9.50
C GLY A 85 22.32 -2.43 -9.53
N VAL A 86 21.95 -3.70 -9.71
CA VAL A 86 20.57 -4.17 -9.58
C VAL A 86 20.23 -4.27 -8.10
N PRO A 87 19.20 -3.57 -7.58
CA PRO A 87 18.86 -3.56 -6.16
C PRO A 87 18.72 -4.97 -5.55
N GLN A 88 17.99 -5.86 -6.23
CA GLN A 88 17.80 -7.24 -5.79
C GLN A 88 19.13 -8.00 -5.69
N HIS A 89 20.04 -7.79 -6.63
CA HIS A 89 21.34 -8.46 -6.67
C HIS A 89 22.29 -7.92 -5.59
N MET A 90 22.33 -6.59 -5.42
CA MET A 90 23.07 -5.95 -4.32
C MET A 90 22.57 -6.40 -2.96
N LEU A 91 21.25 -6.59 -2.84
CA LEU A 91 20.67 -7.19 -1.66
C LEU A 91 21.15 -8.63 -1.53
N GLU A 92 21.01 -9.51 -2.50
CA GLU A 92 21.35 -10.93 -2.33
C GLU A 92 22.85 -11.21 -2.16
N PHE A 93 23.72 -10.48 -2.87
CA PHE A 93 25.17 -10.73 -2.96
C PHE A 93 25.98 -9.45 -2.69
N PRO A 94 25.99 -8.94 -1.44
CA PRO A 94 26.66 -7.69 -1.11
C PRO A 94 28.19 -7.73 -1.32
N ASP A 95 28.80 -8.91 -1.16
CA ASP A 95 30.24 -9.12 -1.34
C ASP A 95 30.71 -8.80 -2.77
N GLU A 96 29.89 -9.09 -3.78
CA GLU A 96 30.20 -8.84 -5.19
C GLU A 96 30.26 -7.34 -5.53
N TYR A 97 29.65 -6.52 -4.68
CA TYR A 97 29.61 -5.05 -4.83
C TYR A 97 30.51 -4.33 -3.82
N ALA A 98 31.33 -5.08 -3.06
CA ALA A 98 32.17 -4.55 -1.98
C ALA A 98 31.39 -3.73 -0.94
N ILE A 99 30.19 -4.19 -0.59
CA ILE A 99 29.29 -3.56 0.39
C ILE A 99 29.22 -4.41 1.66
N LEU A 100 29.06 -3.77 2.81
CA LEU A 100 28.76 -4.46 4.06
C LEU A 100 27.30 -4.94 4.09
N ASP A 101 27.08 -6.18 4.51
CA ASP A 101 25.74 -6.75 4.71
C ASP A 101 25.20 -6.41 6.11
N PHE A 102 24.24 -5.49 6.16
CA PHE A 102 23.53 -5.12 7.40
C PHE A 102 22.16 -5.81 7.54
N LYS A 103 21.87 -6.86 6.77
CA LYS A 103 20.57 -7.54 6.83
C LYS A 103 20.33 -8.20 8.19
N ILE A 104 19.14 -7.93 8.72
CA ILE A 104 18.57 -8.74 9.80
C ILE A 104 17.79 -9.88 9.15
N LYS A 105 18.33 -11.10 9.23
CA LYS A 105 17.67 -12.30 8.70
C LYS A 105 16.52 -12.71 9.61
N VAL A 106 15.31 -12.30 9.26
CA VAL A 106 14.09 -12.75 9.94
C VAL A 106 13.69 -14.11 9.41
N LYS A 107 13.53 -15.11 10.30
CA LYS A 107 13.03 -16.43 9.91
C LYS A 107 11.56 -16.32 9.51
N GLN A 108 11.17 -17.04 8.45
CA GLN A 108 9.79 -17.06 7.96
C GLN A 108 8.79 -17.49 9.05
N GLU A 109 9.20 -18.37 9.96
CA GLU A 109 8.40 -18.80 11.10
C GLU A 109 7.93 -17.62 11.97
N HIS A 110 8.80 -16.65 12.24
CA HIS A 110 8.45 -15.47 13.04
C HIS A 110 7.46 -14.57 12.30
N ILE A 111 7.63 -14.40 10.99
CA ILE A 111 6.69 -13.64 10.16
C ILE A 111 5.31 -14.32 10.18
N ASN A 112 5.27 -15.65 10.08
CA ASN A 112 4.02 -16.41 10.13
C ASN A 112 3.35 -16.29 11.51
N THR A 113 4.12 -16.30 12.61
CA THR A 113 3.58 -16.08 13.96
C THR A 113 2.97 -14.69 14.10
N VAL A 114 3.69 -13.65 13.67
CA VAL A 114 3.17 -12.25 13.66
C VAL A 114 1.92 -12.17 12.80
N ARG A 115 1.91 -12.80 11.62
CA ARG A 115 0.74 -12.84 10.75
C ARG A 115 -0.45 -13.51 11.44
N GLN A 116 -0.27 -14.69 12.04
CA GLN A 116 -1.36 -15.36 12.78
C GLN A 116 -1.85 -14.54 13.97
N GLN A 117 -0.96 -13.78 14.61
CA GLN A 117 -1.30 -12.97 15.78
C GLN A 117 -2.06 -11.69 15.43
N TYR A 118 -1.71 -11.04 14.32
CA TYR A 118 -2.19 -9.69 13.99
C TYR A 118 -3.02 -9.59 12.71
N ALA A 119 -2.93 -10.59 11.83
CA ALA A 119 -3.53 -10.61 10.50
C ALA A 119 -3.90 -12.05 10.12
N ASP A 120 -4.83 -12.65 10.88
CA ASP A 120 -5.30 -14.01 10.61
C ASP A 120 -5.72 -14.13 9.13
N PRO A 121 -5.09 -15.02 8.35
CA PRO A 121 -5.44 -15.22 6.94
C PRO A 121 -6.91 -15.58 6.70
N SER A 122 -7.59 -16.06 7.74
CA SER A 122 -9.00 -16.45 7.71
C SER A 122 -9.95 -15.28 8.03
N HIS A 123 -9.42 -14.08 8.29
CA HIS A 123 -10.22 -12.92 8.64
C HIS A 123 -11.04 -12.40 7.45
N ASP A 124 -12.30 -12.04 7.70
CA ASP A 124 -13.25 -11.63 6.65
C ASP A 124 -12.81 -10.39 5.86
N ILE A 125 -12.03 -9.49 6.47
CA ILE A 125 -11.39 -8.34 5.81
C ILE A 125 -10.54 -8.69 4.57
N PHE A 126 -10.03 -9.93 4.46
CA PHE A 126 -9.28 -10.39 3.29
C PHE A 126 -10.17 -10.94 2.18
N GLN A 127 -11.48 -11.03 2.40
CA GLN A 127 -12.45 -11.42 1.39
C GLN A 127 -12.81 -10.19 0.55
N LEU A 128 -12.41 -10.20 -0.72
CA LEU A 128 -12.68 -9.11 -1.67
C LEU A 128 -14.18 -8.97 -1.98
N VAL A 129 -14.87 -10.10 -1.98
CA VAL A 129 -16.31 -10.23 -2.25
C VAL A 129 -16.86 -11.35 -1.37
N PRO A 130 -18.18 -11.36 -1.06
CA PRO A 130 -18.80 -12.43 -0.30
C PRO A 130 -18.51 -13.83 -0.87
N PRO A 131 -18.27 -14.86 -0.05
CA PRO A 131 -17.86 -16.18 -0.54
C PRO A 131 -18.85 -16.83 -1.52
N ASP A 132 -20.15 -16.65 -1.30
CA ASP A 132 -21.18 -17.19 -2.19
C ASP A 132 -21.15 -16.50 -3.55
N PHE A 133 -20.92 -15.18 -3.57
CA PHE A 133 -20.72 -14.42 -4.79
C PHE A 133 -19.44 -14.86 -5.51
N ALA A 134 -18.33 -15.04 -4.77
CA ALA A 134 -17.05 -15.49 -5.31
C ALA A 134 -17.16 -16.84 -6.03
N GLN A 135 -17.92 -17.80 -5.46
CA GLN A 135 -18.15 -19.10 -6.08
C GLN A 135 -18.95 -18.97 -7.38
N LEU A 136 -19.98 -18.12 -7.38
CA LEU A 136 -20.83 -17.91 -8.54
C LEU A 136 -20.08 -17.22 -9.69
N ILE A 137 -19.38 -16.11 -9.42
CA ILE A 137 -18.59 -15.42 -10.44
C ILE A 137 -17.45 -16.29 -10.98
N GLN A 138 -16.84 -17.12 -10.12
CA GLN A 138 -15.83 -18.09 -10.56
C GLN A 138 -16.43 -19.09 -11.56
N SER A 139 -17.66 -19.57 -11.34
CA SER A 139 -18.31 -20.48 -12.29
C SER A 139 -18.53 -19.83 -13.65
N PHE A 140 -18.98 -18.58 -13.70
CA PHE A 140 -19.12 -17.83 -14.95
C PHE A 140 -17.79 -17.57 -15.64
N TYR A 141 -16.75 -17.26 -14.87
CA TYR A 141 -15.41 -17.05 -15.40
C TYR A 141 -14.82 -18.33 -16.02
N VAL A 142 -15.07 -19.49 -15.40
CA VAL A 142 -14.71 -20.80 -15.96
C VAL A 142 -15.48 -21.07 -17.26
N ASP A 143 -16.78 -20.77 -17.29
CA ASP A 143 -17.62 -20.94 -18.49
C ASP A 143 -17.19 -20.01 -19.65
N LEU A 144 -16.63 -18.84 -19.35
CA LEU A 144 -15.99 -17.93 -20.32
C LEU A 144 -14.62 -18.43 -20.81
N GLY A 145 -14.11 -19.54 -20.27
CA GLY A 145 -12.84 -20.14 -20.67
C GLY A 145 -11.61 -19.57 -19.96
N GLU A 146 -11.79 -18.99 -18.76
CA GLU A 146 -10.73 -18.43 -17.92
C GLU A 146 -9.81 -17.44 -18.66
N PRO A 147 -10.36 -16.40 -19.31
CA PRO A 147 -9.58 -15.47 -20.12
C PRO A 147 -8.58 -14.66 -19.28
N SER A 148 -7.33 -14.54 -19.73
CA SER A 148 -6.32 -13.75 -19.01
C SER A 148 -6.76 -12.28 -18.85
N ILE A 149 -6.80 -11.82 -17.60
CA ILE A 149 -7.10 -10.43 -17.25
C ILE A 149 -5.84 -9.58 -17.45
N THR A 150 -5.90 -8.64 -18.38
CA THR A 150 -4.82 -7.71 -18.72
C THR A 150 -5.35 -6.29 -18.81
N ARG A 151 -4.46 -5.31 -18.95
CA ARG A 151 -4.81 -3.89 -19.18
C ARG A 151 -5.86 -3.69 -20.29
N GLU A 152 -5.79 -4.48 -21.37
CA GLU A 152 -6.66 -4.35 -22.53
C GLU A 152 -7.95 -5.17 -22.43
N THR A 153 -7.94 -6.23 -21.62
CA THR A 153 -9.05 -7.20 -21.53
C THR A 153 -9.89 -7.06 -20.27
N CYS A 154 -9.40 -6.35 -19.25
CA CYS A 154 -10.06 -6.24 -17.94
C CYS A 154 -11.51 -5.75 -18.03
N TRP A 155 -11.77 -4.67 -18.77
CA TRP A 155 -13.13 -4.17 -18.97
C TRP A 155 -14.01 -5.11 -19.79
N GLU A 156 -13.46 -5.78 -20.79
CA GLU A 156 -14.24 -6.73 -21.59
C GLU A 156 -14.70 -7.92 -20.74
N ILE A 157 -13.78 -8.49 -19.95
CA ILE A 157 -14.07 -9.59 -19.02
C ILE A 157 -15.08 -9.15 -17.96
N TYR A 158 -14.88 -7.95 -17.38
CA TYR A 158 -15.84 -7.35 -16.45
C TYR A 158 -17.25 -7.28 -17.04
N ARG A 159 -17.40 -6.75 -18.27
CA ARG A 159 -18.72 -6.64 -18.93
C ARG A 159 -19.34 -7.98 -19.26
N GLN A 160 -18.52 -8.97 -19.67
CA GLN A 160 -19.02 -10.32 -19.95
C GLN A 160 -19.55 -10.99 -18.67
N LEU A 161 -18.80 -10.90 -17.57
CA LEU A 161 -19.22 -11.42 -16.27
C LEU A 161 -20.47 -10.70 -15.77
N LEU A 162 -20.52 -9.37 -15.89
CA LEU A 162 -21.69 -8.59 -15.48
C LEU A 162 -22.96 -9.02 -16.24
N ARG A 163 -22.86 -9.22 -17.56
CA ARG A 163 -23.98 -9.73 -18.37
C ARG A 163 -24.46 -11.12 -17.95
N CYS A 164 -23.56 -12.00 -17.50
CA CYS A 164 -23.97 -13.30 -16.96
C CYS A 164 -24.85 -13.15 -15.71
N PHE A 165 -24.51 -12.21 -14.83
CA PHE A 165 -25.33 -11.90 -13.66
C PHE A 165 -26.65 -11.23 -14.02
N GLU A 166 -26.65 -10.25 -14.92
CA GLU A 166 -27.88 -9.59 -15.40
C GLU A 166 -28.85 -10.62 -16.02
N HIS A 167 -28.33 -11.55 -16.82
CA HIS A 167 -29.14 -12.62 -17.39
C HIS A 167 -29.67 -13.59 -16.33
N LEU A 168 -28.85 -13.93 -15.32
CA LEU A 168 -29.30 -14.78 -14.22
C LEU A 168 -30.43 -14.10 -13.45
N ASP A 169 -30.33 -12.79 -13.20
CA ASP A 169 -31.36 -12.03 -12.50
C ASP A 169 -32.68 -11.95 -13.31
N GLU A 170 -32.59 -11.70 -14.62
CA GLU A 170 -33.76 -11.74 -15.51
C GLU A 170 -34.48 -13.10 -15.52
N VAL A 171 -33.71 -14.20 -15.47
CA VAL A 171 -34.25 -15.58 -15.55
C VAL A 171 -34.77 -16.08 -14.20
N HIS A 172 -34.11 -15.70 -13.10
CA HIS A 172 -34.37 -16.26 -11.78
C HIS A 172 -35.04 -15.30 -10.80
N ASN A 173 -35.15 -14.00 -11.14
CA ASN A 173 -35.71 -12.93 -10.30
C ASN A 173 -35.15 -13.04 -8.88
N ILE A 174 -33.84 -12.78 -8.75
CA ILE A 174 -33.10 -12.99 -7.50
C ILE A 174 -33.81 -12.21 -6.39
N ASP A 175 -34.05 -12.88 -5.26
CA ASP A 175 -34.77 -12.29 -4.13
C ASP A 175 -33.97 -11.13 -3.53
N SER A 176 -34.64 -10.04 -3.14
CA SER A 176 -33.97 -8.85 -2.58
C SER A 176 -33.19 -9.16 -1.31
N SER A 177 -33.53 -10.26 -0.63
CA SER A 177 -32.82 -10.75 0.55
C SER A 177 -31.36 -11.15 0.28
N VAL A 178 -31.03 -11.55 -0.95
CA VAL A 178 -29.66 -11.90 -1.35
C VAL A 178 -28.83 -10.64 -1.61
N ASP A 179 -29.42 -9.63 -2.24
CA ASP A 179 -28.82 -8.31 -2.41
C ASP A 179 -28.55 -7.64 -1.05
N ASP A 180 -29.50 -7.74 -0.12
CA ASP A 180 -29.34 -7.24 1.25
C ASP A 180 -28.19 -7.96 1.98
N MET A 181 -28.04 -9.26 1.78
CA MET A 181 -26.97 -10.07 2.38
C MET A 181 -25.59 -9.69 1.85
N TRP A 182 -25.43 -9.53 0.53
CA TRP A 182 -24.16 -9.10 -0.06
C TRP A 182 -23.82 -7.66 0.29
N GLY A 183 -24.82 -6.77 0.31
CA GLY A 183 -24.67 -5.38 0.71
C GLY A 183 -24.27 -5.24 2.17
N PHE A 184 -24.85 -6.06 3.05
CA PHE A 184 -24.47 -6.12 4.46
C PHE A 184 -23.02 -6.56 4.64
N ALA A 185 -22.58 -7.61 3.93
CA ALA A 185 -21.21 -8.11 4.03
C ALA A 185 -20.17 -7.06 3.63
N LEU A 186 -20.41 -6.33 2.52
CA LEU A 186 -19.54 -5.22 2.11
C LEU A 186 -19.56 -4.05 3.11
N THR A 187 -20.75 -3.69 3.60
CA THR A 187 -20.90 -2.61 4.59
C THR A 187 -20.23 -2.97 5.91
N GLN A 188 -20.29 -4.24 6.32
CA GLN A 188 -19.58 -4.73 7.51
C GLN A 188 -18.07 -4.66 7.30
N ALA A 189 -17.55 -5.15 6.16
CA ALA A 189 -16.13 -5.07 5.85
C ALA A 189 -15.62 -3.61 5.81
N GLU A 190 -16.40 -2.70 5.20
CA GLU A 190 -16.09 -1.27 5.19
C GLU A 190 -16.14 -0.67 6.60
N ASN A 191 -17.15 -1.01 7.40
CA ASN A 191 -17.23 -0.52 8.77
C ASN A 191 -16.14 -1.11 9.65
N GLU A 192 -15.72 -2.35 9.48
CA GLU A 192 -14.57 -2.92 10.20
C GLU A 192 -13.26 -2.23 9.79
N TYR A 193 -13.14 -1.80 8.53
CA TYR A 193 -12.03 -0.97 8.07
C TYR A 193 -12.09 0.46 8.65
N ARG A 194 -13.25 1.13 8.61
CA ARG A 194 -13.45 2.50 9.14
C ARG A 194 -13.45 2.56 10.66
N ASN A 195 -13.94 1.52 11.33
CA ASN A 195 -13.89 1.39 12.78
C ASN A 195 -12.43 1.17 13.14
N LYS A 196 -11.77 2.28 13.48
CA LYS A 196 -10.40 2.37 14.02
C LYS A 196 -10.05 1.06 14.72
N MET A 197 -9.22 0.26 14.04
CA MET A 197 -8.67 -1.00 14.56
C MET A 197 -8.34 -0.79 16.03
N GLN A 198 -8.97 -1.54 16.93
CA GLN A 198 -8.74 -1.32 18.36
C GLN A 198 -7.24 -1.40 18.60
N PRO A 199 -6.63 -0.39 19.26
CA PRO A 199 -5.20 -0.42 19.51
C PRO A 199 -4.86 -1.70 20.25
N LEU A 200 -3.73 -2.32 19.88
CA LEU A 200 -3.24 -3.49 20.61
C LEU A 200 -3.10 -3.17 22.11
N PRO A 201 -3.14 -4.19 22.99
CA PRO A 201 -2.86 -3.97 24.41
C PRO A 201 -1.54 -3.20 24.59
N ASN A 202 -1.60 -2.08 25.32
CA ASN A 202 -0.51 -1.10 25.53
C ASN A 202 -0.22 -0.10 24.39
N LEU A 203 -1.01 -0.09 23.32
CA LEU A 203 -1.01 1.00 22.34
C LEU A 203 -2.17 1.96 22.67
N HIS A 204 -1.90 3.26 22.51
CA HIS A 204 -2.92 4.30 22.67
C HIS A 204 -3.32 4.83 21.29
N PRO A 205 -4.59 5.23 21.10
CA PRO A 205 -4.98 5.97 19.90
C PRO A 205 -4.10 7.20 19.74
N LEU A 206 -3.82 7.57 18.49
CA LEU A 206 -3.06 8.78 18.20
C LEU A 206 -3.73 9.99 18.85
N HIS A 207 -3.00 10.71 19.70
CA HIS A 207 -3.53 11.89 20.40
C HIS A 207 -3.70 13.03 19.39
N GLY A 208 -4.95 13.36 19.06
CA GLY A 208 -5.27 14.48 18.18
C GLY A 208 -4.91 14.29 16.70
N GLY A 209 -5.18 13.10 16.16
CA GLY A 209 -5.04 12.79 14.72
C GLY A 209 -5.97 13.60 13.80
N GLU A 210 -6.52 12.96 12.77
CA GLU A 210 -7.45 13.61 11.81
C GLU A 210 -8.67 14.30 12.46
N ASP A 211 -9.05 13.89 13.67
CA ASP A 211 -10.17 14.47 14.42
C ASP A 211 -9.86 15.85 15.03
N ILE A 212 -8.58 16.26 15.12
CA ILE A 212 -8.15 17.55 15.68
C ILE A 212 -7.33 18.29 14.63
N VAL A 213 -8.03 19.06 13.80
CA VAL A 213 -7.43 19.91 12.78
C VAL A 213 -7.04 21.26 13.41
N GLY A 214 -5.79 21.66 13.24
CA GLY A 214 -5.25 22.96 13.59
C GLY A 214 -5.92 24.10 12.81
N GLN A 215 -5.74 25.34 13.27
CA GLN A 215 -6.36 26.53 12.64
C GLN A 215 -5.91 26.77 11.19
N ASP A 216 -4.79 26.16 10.81
CA ASP A 216 -4.12 26.14 9.53
C ASP A 216 -4.55 24.96 8.63
N GLY A 217 -5.48 24.11 9.09
CA GLY A 217 -5.93 22.94 8.33
C GLY A 217 -5.01 21.73 8.41
N GLY A 218 -3.86 21.85 9.09
CA GLY A 218 -2.96 20.74 9.38
C GLY A 218 -3.48 19.91 10.55
N TYR A 219 -3.24 18.61 10.55
CA TYR A 219 -3.55 17.75 11.69
C TYR A 219 -2.33 16.89 12.02
N TYR A 220 -2.27 16.41 13.26
CA TYR A 220 -1.11 15.71 13.76
C TYR A 220 -1.04 14.27 13.20
N MET A 221 0.03 13.95 12.49
CA MET A 221 0.19 12.70 11.73
C MET A 221 1.01 11.61 12.44
N GLY A 222 1.44 11.83 13.68
CA GLY A 222 2.27 10.86 14.41
C GLY A 222 3.61 11.39 14.90
N GLY A 223 4.24 10.63 15.79
CA GLY A 223 5.49 10.96 16.48
C GLY A 223 5.60 10.27 17.84
N VAL A 224 6.78 10.33 18.45
CA VAL A 224 7.06 9.65 19.73
C VAL A 224 6.16 10.26 20.81
N ASN A 225 5.47 9.39 21.57
CA ASN A 225 4.59 9.77 22.68
C ASN A 225 3.50 10.79 22.32
N GLY A 226 2.86 10.64 21.15
CA GLY A 226 1.82 11.56 20.70
C GLY A 226 2.32 12.99 20.44
N GLY A 227 3.60 13.13 20.11
CA GLY A 227 4.21 14.40 19.71
C GLY A 227 4.97 15.09 20.83
N ASN A 228 4.95 14.49 22.03
CA ASN A 228 5.64 15.01 23.20
C ASN A 228 7.11 14.56 23.29
N GLY A 229 7.59 13.75 22.33
CA GLY A 229 8.96 13.25 22.33
C GLY A 229 9.17 12.08 23.29
N LEU A 230 10.43 11.73 23.54
CA LEU A 230 10.79 10.69 24.51
C LEU A 230 10.54 11.20 25.94
N ASP A 231 9.85 10.41 26.75
CA ASP A 231 9.74 10.73 28.18
C ASP A 231 11.02 10.38 28.95
N ASP A 232 11.13 10.85 30.20
CA ASP A 232 12.31 10.61 31.05
C ASP A 232 12.60 9.13 31.28
N ALA A 233 11.56 8.28 31.29
CA ALA A 233 11.69 6.85 31.49
C ALA A 233 12.25 6.16 30.22
N GLN A 234 11.78 6.56 29.05
CA GLN A 234 12.27 6.12 27.75
C GLN A 234 13.72 6.58 27.52
N HIS A 235 14.05 7.82 27.91
CA HIS A 235 15.43 8.31 27.91
C HIS A 235 16.33 7.49 28.84
N ALA A 236 15.88 7.18 30.04
CA ALA A 236 16.64 6.35 30.98
C ALA A 236 16.83 4.91 30.47
N GLN A 237 15.82 4.35 29.78
CA GLN A 237 15.91 3.03 29.18
C GLN A 237 16.88 2.99 28.00
N LEU A 238 16.84 3.99 27.11
CA LEU A 238 17.80 4.11 26.01
C LEU A 238 19.24 4.23 26.51
N ARG A 239 19.48 5.05 27.56
CA ARG A 239 20.79 5.15 28.20
C ARG A 239 21.30 3.79 28.71
N ARG A 240 20.43 3.02 29.39
CA ARG A 240 20.79 1.67 29.84
C ARG A 240 21.14 0.73 28.69
N LEU A 241 20.40 0.78 27.58
CA LEU A 241 20.67 -0.07 26.42
C LEU A 241 21.98 0.30 25.72
N ILE A 242 22.33 1.58 25.69
CA ILE A 242 23.63 2.05 25.19
C ILE A 242 24.77 1.51 26.08
N ASP A 243 24.60 1.61 27.40
CA ASP A 243 25.58 1.12 28.38
C ASP A 243 25.72 -0.42 28.39
N GLU A 244 24.70 -1.16 27.97
CA GLU A 244 24.69 -2.63 27.94
C GLU A 244 25.24 -3.23 26.63
N VAL A 245 25.20 -2.48 25.51
CA VAL A 245 25.60 -2.99 24.18
C VAL A 245 27.06 -2.67 23.84
N GLU A 246 27.66 -1.63 24.42
CA GLU A 246 29.10 -1.37 24.26
C GLU A 246 29.91 -2.05 25.38
N PRO A 247 30.59 -3.19 25.13
CA PRO A 247 31.71 -3.54 25.99
C PRO A 247 32.73 -2.41 25.88
N ASN A 248 32.95 -1.71 26.99
CA ASN A 248 33.98 -0.70 27.17
C ASN A 248 35.32 -1.27 26.65
N VAL A 249 35.70 -0.95 25.41
CA VAL A 249 37.01 -1.28 24.86
C VAL A 249 37.96 -0.31 25.54
N ALA A 250 38.43 -0.71 26.71
CA ALA A 250 39.44 0.01 27.46
C ALA A 250 40.72 0.07 26.62
N GLY A 251 40.88 1.16 25.88
CA GLY A 251 42.11 1.47 25.17
C GLY A 251 41.90 2.09 23.80
N GLU A 252 41.26 3.26 23.72
CA GLU A 252 41.64 4.24 22.70
C GLU A 252 41.43 5.64 23.27
N THR A 253 42.49 6.42 23.16
CA THR A 253 42.76 7.69 23.83
C THR A 253 41.79 8.79 23.40
N ASP A 254 41.46 9.65 24.36
CA ASP A 254 40.77 10.93 24.19
C ASP A 254 41.24 11.67 22.93
N PHE A 255 40.40 11.72 21.90
CA PHE A 255 40.58 12.63 20.78
C PHE A 255 39.78 13.89 21.10
N GLU A 256 40.43 14.82 21.81
CA GLU A 256 40.01 16.22 21.85
C GLU A 256 40.11 16.78 20.43
N GLY A 257 38.96 16.83 19.75
CA GLY A 257 38.80 17.44 18.44
C GLY A 257 37.42 18.08 18.37
N GLU A 258 37.34 19.33 18.82
CA GLU A 258 36.27 20.25 18.43
C GLU A 258 36.37 20.47 16.91
N ASP A 259 35.73 19.60 16.13
CA ASP A 259 35.38 19.92 14.75
C ASP A 259 33.86 19.74 14.61
N ASP A 260 33.21 20.89 14.73
CA ASP A 260 31.80 21.13 14.49
C ASP A 260 31.52 20.84 13.00
N ILE A 261 31.25 19.58 12.64
CA ILE A 261 30.79 19.20 11.30
C ILE A 261 29.34 19.66 11.16
N CYS A 262 29.18 20.95 10.94
CA CYS A 262 27.93 21.56 10.52
C CYS A 262 27.68 21.12 9.07
N ALA A 263 26.89 20.07 8.87
CA ALA A 263 26.43 19.66 7.54
C ALA A 263 25.45 20.72 7.00
N TRP A 264 25.97 21.71 6.30
CA TRP A 264 25.18 22.67 5.54
C TRP A 264 24.63 21.96 4.29
N PHE A 265 23.33 21.63 4.31
CA PHE A 265 22.58 21.35 3.08
C PHE A 265 22.31 22.68 2.40
N SER A 266 23.03 22.97 1.32
CA SER A 266 22.78 24.15 0.48
C SER A 266 22.04 23.68 -0.77
N ASP A 267 20.74 23.97 -0.84
CA ASP A 267 19.87 23.78 -2.01
C ASP A 267 20.11 24.89 -3.05
N GLU A 268 21.34 25.03 -3.55
CA GLU A 268 21.60 25.90 -4.71
C GLU A 268 21.83 25.05 -5.97
N GLU A 269 20.77 24.94 -6.77
CA GLU A 269 20.84 24.55 -8.19
C GLU A 269 21.70 25.58 -8.94
N GLY A 270 22.96 25.21 -9.18
CA GLY A 270 23.84 25.97 -10.07
C GLY A 270 23.42 25.82 -11.54
N PRO A 271 23.52 26.88 -12.36
CA PRO A 271 23.01 26.87 -13.73
C PRO A 271 23.85 25.98 -14.66
N ASP A 272 23.16 25.24 -15.52
CA ASP A 272 23.71 24.45 -16.62
C ASP A 272 24.61 25.31 -17.53
N GLU A 273 25.92 25.05 -17.50
CA GLU A 273 26.84 25.45 -18.58
C GLU A 273 27.22 24.23 -19.42
N LEU A 274 26.64 24.21 -20.62
CA LEU A 274 27.03 23.41 -21.77
C LEU A 274 28.48 23.71 -22.18
N ALA A 275 29.33 22.68 -22.28
CA ALA A 275 30.42 22.66 -23.24
C ALA A 275 30.75 21.22 -23.66
N ALA A 276 30.89 21.04 -24.97
CA ALA A 276 31.08 19.81 -25.72
C ALA A 276 32.54 19.31 -25.71
N ALA A 277 32.75 18.20 -26.42
CA ALA A 277 34.02 17.49 -26.76
C ALA A 277 34.51 16.51 -25.67
N ASP A 278 34.95 15.29 -25.95
CA ASP A 278 35.20 14.57 -27.20
C ASP A 278 35.34 13.06 -26.91
N GLU A 279 35.01 12.26 -27.92
CA GLU A 279 35.68 11.05 -28.42
C GLU A 279 35.94 9.78 -27.57
N TRP A 280 35.56 8.66 -28.23
CA TRP A 280 35.81 7.21 -28.06
C TRP A 280 34.96 6.42 -27.04
#